data_AF-A0AAD4BKR5-F1
#
_entry.id   AF-A0AAD4BKR5-F1
#
_cell.length_a   1.000
_cell.length_b   1.000
_cell.length_c   1.000
_cell.angle_alpha   90.00
_cell.angle_beta   90.00
_cell.angle_gamma   90.00
#
_symmetry.space_group_name_H-M   'P 1'
#
loop_
_entity.id
_entity.type
_entity.pdbx_description
1 polymer ?
#
loop_
_entity_poly.entity_id
_entity_poly.type
_entity_poly.pdbx_seq_one_letter_code
_entity_poly.pdbx_strand_id
1 'polypeptide(L)'
;MSAGNLPLWKCVVKPVLDALAFSSPGDLSRIFWCPIGPFTFLPIHAAGFYDPAYSQLGHKVYDFVVSSYVPSLSILALSRNPITPPSDDLRLLAVRQPPSDGQCPLPGVHKEVERIKDIIKNSPSARTSLLESSAGTVEEVLMLMKETDWVHFACHGIQDAKDPTASGLCLADKRRLKISDIIALSRPRGGLAFLSACQTATGDKDLSDEAIHIAAGMLFAGYGGVVGTMWSISDKIAPDVARDVYAHLLENGTRPDYREAALALHEAVGFLREDENVSFDEWIPFIHVGL
;
A
#
# COMPACT_ATOMS: atom_id res chain seq x y z
N MET A 1 20.99 -5.95 -3.20
CA MET A 1 20.33 -4.73 -3.71
C MET A 1 20.75 -3.43 -3.00
N SER A 2 21.64 -3.47 -2.00
CA SER A 2 22.16 -2.26 -1.31
C SER A 2 22.93 -1.27 -2.20
N ALA A 3 23.52 -1.73 -3.32
CA ALA A 3 24.35 -0.90 -4.20
C ALA A 3 23.56 0.17 -5.00
N GLY A 4 22.25 -0.02 -5.22
CA GLY A 4 21.43 0.90 -6.02
C GLY A 4 20.93 2.13 -5.26
N ASN A 5 20.89 2.08 -3.92
CA ASN A 5 20.31 3.15 -3.11
C ASN A 5 21.25 4.34 -2.88
N LEU A 6 22.56 4.12 -2.91
CA LEU A 6 23.52 5.20 -2.73
C LEU A 6 23.54 6.17 -3.93
N PRO A 7 23.54 5.71 -5.20
CA PRO A 7 23.33 6.60 -6.36
C PRO A 7 21.96 7.29 -6.33
N LEU A 8 20.89 6.58 -6.00
CA LEU A 8 19.54 7.16 -5.91
C LEU A 8 19.47 8.28 -4.86
N TRP A 9 20.08 8.06 -3.71
CA TRP A 9 20.23 9.08 -2.67
C TRP A 9 21.03 10.29 -3.15
N LYS A 10 22.26 10.06 -3.62
CA LYS A 10 23.20 11.15 -3.96
C LYS A 10 22.76 11.98 -5.17
N CYS A 11 22.22 11.32 -6.19
CA CYS A 11 21.97 11.96 -7.48
C CYS A 11 20.53 12.47 -7.62
N VAL A 12 19.57 11.92 -6.86
CA VAL A 12 18.15 12.26 -7.02
C VAL A 12 17.57 12.82 -5.72
N VAL A 13 17.56 12.02 -4.65
CA VAL A 13 16.77 12.37 -3.46
C VAL A 13 17.39 13.49 -2.65
N LYS A 14 18.68 13.41 -2.34
CA LYS A 14 19.36 14.46 -1.58
C LYS A 14 19.28 15.84 -2.26
N PRO A 15 19.56 15.98 -3.57
CA PRO A 15 19.39 17.26 -4.26
C PRO A 15 17.97 17.83 -4.16
N VAL A 16 16.93 16.98 -4.20
CA VAL A 16 15.53 17.41 -4.03
C VAL A 16 15.27 17.89 -2.61
N LEU A 17 15.72 17.15 -1.58
CA LEU A 17 15.57 17.54 -0.18
C LEU A 17 16.29 18.87 0.12
N ASP A 18 17.52 19.02 -0.38
CA ASP A 18 18.31 20.25 -0.22
C ASP A 18 17.60 21.45 -0.88
N ALA A 19 17.04 21.27 -2.09
CA ALA A 19 16.30 22.31 -2.80
C ALA A 19 14.97 22.70 -2.12
N LEU A 20 14.34 21.75 -1.42
CA LEU A 20 13.12 21.98 -0.63
C LEU A 20 13.42 22.45 0.81
N ALA A 21 14.70 22.68 1.15
CA ALA A 21 15.17 23.09 2.46
C ALA A 21 14.86 22.11 3.62
N PHE A 22 14.66 20.82 3.32
CA PHE A 22 14.60 19.75 4.34
C PHE A 22 15.98 19.51 4.92
N SER A 23 16.36 20.36 5.88
CA SER A 23 17.73 20.46 6.40
C SER A 23 17.95 19.69 7.70
N SER A 24 16.86 19.38 8.43
CA SER A 24 16.89 18.70 9.72
C SER A 24 15.89 17.52 9.72
N PRO A 25 16.33 16.31 10.12
CA PRO A 25 15.45 15.18 10.37
C PRO A 25 14.36 15.52 11.41
N GLY A 26 13.16 14.96 11.25
CA GLY A 26 12.10 15.00 12.28
C GLY A 26 10.91 15.93 12.00
N ASP A 27 11.00 16.88 11.06
CA ASP A 27 9.82 17.60 10.54
C ASP A 27 9.23 16.81 9.36
N LEU A 28 8.45 15.77 9.69
CA LEU A 28 7.92 14.78 8.74
C LEU A 28 6.83 15.39 7.85
N SER A 29 7.24 16.24 6.92
CA SER A 29 6.38 16.68 5.83
C SER A 29 6.17 15.56 4.81
N ARG A 30 5.01 15.57 4.14
CA ARG A 30 4.71 14.62 3.05
C ARG A 30 5.28 15.12 1.73
N ILE A 31 6.06 14.28 1.04
CA ILE A 31 6.49 14.49 -0.36
C ILE A 31 5.73 13.52 -1.27
N PHE A 32 5.20 14.06 -2.38
CA PHE A 32 4.61 13.28 -3.46
C PHE A 32 5.61 13.14 -4.62
N TRP A 33 6.14 11.93 -4.79
CA TRP A 33 7.02 11.57 -5.89
C TRP A 33 6.19 11.24 -7.14
N CYS A 34 6.42 11.97 -8.23
CA CYS A 34 5.78 11.71 -9.53
C CYS A 34 6.81 11.21 -10.56
N PRO A 35 7.39 10.00 -10.37
CA PRO A 35 8.39 9.47 -11.30
C PRO A 35 7.76 9.10 -12.64
N ILE A 36 8.56 9.19 -13.71
CA ILE A 36 8.15 8.84 -15.08
C ILE A 36 9.11 7.82 -15.70
N GLY A 37 8.57 6.94 -16.55
CA GLY A 37 9.34 5.91 -17.25
C GLY A 37 10.01 4.94 -16.27
N PRO A 38 11.25 4.50 -16.53
CA PRO A 38 11.94 3.52 -15.69
C PRO A 38 12.13 3.95 -14.22
N PHE A 39 12.10 5.27 -13.91
CA PHE A 39 12.22 5.77 -12.54
C PHE A 39 11.04 5.38 -11.66
N THR A 40 9.90 5.02 -12.26
CA THR A 40 8.69 4.59 -11.54
C THR A 40 8.94 3.30 -10.74
N PHE A 41 9.93 2.49 -11.11
CA PHE A 41 10.27 1.23 -10.44
C PHE A 41 11.36 1.37 -9.37
N LEU A 42 11.92 2.57 -9.19
CA LEU A 42 12.94 2.77 -8.17
C LEU A 42 12.30 3.04 -6.80
N PRO A 43 12.80 2.42 -5.72
CA PRO A 43 12.28 2.65 -4.37
C PRO A 43 12.82 3.99 -3.82
N ILE A 44 12.36 5.12 -4.38
CA ILE A 44 12.77 6.48 -4.00
C ILE A 44 12.63 6.70 -2.49
N HIS A 45 11.58 6.13 -1.90
CA HIS A 45 11.24 6.17 -0.48
C HIS A 45 12.23 5.39 0.42
N ALA A 46 13.07 4.54 -0.16
CA ALA A 46 14.14 3.81 0.50
C ALA A 46 15.53 4.32 0.08
N ALA A 47 15.61 5.44 -0.64
CA ALA A 47 16.89 6.04 -0.99
C ALA A 47 17.62 6.49 0.28
N GLY A 48 18.85 6.02 0.43
CA GLY A 48 19.68 6.39 1.57
C GLY A 48 20.97 5.61 1.63
N PHE A 49 21.75 5.90 2.67
CA PHE A 49 22.94 5.17 3.01
C PHE A 49 22.66 4.20 4.15
N TYR A 50 22.88 2.91 3.89
CA TYR A 50 22.56 1.80 4.80
C TYR A 50 23.80 1.00 5.20
N ASP A 51 24.99 1.60 5.08
CA ASP A 51 26.22 1.00 5.58
C ASP A 51 26.19 1.02 7.13
N PRO A 52 26.29 -0.15 7.81
CA PRO A 52 26.30 -0.22 9.26
C PRO A 52 27.40 0.62 9.91
N ALA A 53 28.52 0.88 9.21
CA ALA A 53 29.59 1.74 9.69
C ALA A 53 29.18 3.24 9.76
N TYR A 54 28.05 3.61 9.18
CA TYR A 54 27.55 4.98 9.08
C TYR A 54 26.05 5.04 9.40
N SER A 55 25.65 4.49 10.54
CA SER A 55 24.27 4.48 11.04
C SER A 55 23.73 5.84 11.53
N GLN A 56 24.34 6.95 11.13
CA GLN A 56 23.95 8.29 11.58
C GLN A 56 22.60 8.71 10.95
N LEU A 57 21.79 9.39 11.76
CA LEU A 57 20.55 10.05 11.30
C LEU A 57 20.87 11.05 10.19
N GLY A 58 19.98 11.18 9.20
CA GLY A 58 20.05 12.23 8.18
C GLY A 58 20.71 11.80 6.86
N HIS A 59 20.83 10.50 6.62
CA HIS A 59 21.35 9.96 5.36
C HIS A 59 20.35 9.07 4.62
N LYS A 60 19.09 9.05 5.06
CA LYS A 60 18.00 8.27 4.47
C LYS A 60 16.81 9.18 4.29
N VAL A 61 16.12 9.09 3.17
CA VAL A 61 14.91 9.90 2.89
C VAL A 61 13.85 9.74 3.98
N TYR A 62 13.77 8.53 4.53
CA TYR A 62 12.92 8.18 5.66
C TYR A 62 13.11 9.11 6.86
N ASP A 63 14.32 9.59 7.12
CA ASP A 63 14.60 10.43 8.28
C ASP A 63 14.03 11.86 8.12
N PHE A 64 13.65 12.24 6.89
CA PHE A 64 13.23 13.59 6.54
C PHE A 64 11.74 13.70 6.21
N VAL A 65 11.17 12.73 5.50
CA VAL A 65 9.85 12.89 4.88
C VAL A 65 9.02 11.62 4.86
N VAL A 66 7.70 11.80 4.91
CA VAL A 66 6.73 10.76 4.56
C VAL A 66 6.59 10.74 3.04
N SER A 67 6.94 9.61 2.43
CA SER A 67 6.93 9.47 0.97
C SER A 67 5.62 8.89 0.46
N SER A 68 5.02 9.55 -0.53
CA SER A 68 3.90 9.03 -1.33
C SER A 68 4.25 9.09 -2.81
N TYR A 69 3.71 8.19 -3.62
CA TYR A 69 3.84 8.22 -5.07
C TYR A 69 2.56 8.73 -5.70
N VAL A 70 2.68 9.35 -6.87
CA VAL A 70 1.54 9.65 -7.73
C VAL A 70 1.87 9.29 -9.17
N PRO A 71 0.99 8.56 -9.87
CA PRO A 71 1.23 8.19 -11.27
C PRO A 71 1.09 9.38 -12.22
N SER A 72 0.37 10.43 -11.79
CA SER A 72 0.27 11.70 -12.50
C SER A 72 -0.11 12.85 -11.55
N LEU A 73 0.27 14.07 -11.90
CA LEU A 73 -0.12 15.27 -11.15
C LEU A 73 -1.64 15.51 -11.16
N SER A 74 -2.37 14.99 -12.16
CA SER A 74 -3.83 15.09 -12.19
C SER A 74 -4.49 14.37 -11.02
N ILE A 75 -3.91 13.28 -10.51
CA ILE A 75 -4.43 12.61 -9.31
C ILE A 75 -4.48 13.58 -8.14
N LEU A 76 -3.42 14.36 -7.90
CA LEU A 76 -3.39 15.36 -6.82
C LEU A 76 -4.48 16.43 -6.98
N ALA A 77 -4.79 16.83 -8.22
CA ALA A 77 -5.85 17.80 -8.49
C ALA A 77 -7.25 17.20 -8.27
N LEU A 78 -7.49 15.96 -8.72
CA LEU A 78 -8.77 15.25 -8.57
C LEU A 78 -9.14 15.00 -7.10
N SER A 79 -8.11 14.90 -6.29
CA SER A 79 -8.10 14.56 -4.88
C SER A 79 -8.38 15.73 -3.92
N ARG A 80 -8.16 16.97 -4.35
CA ARG A 80 -8.36 18.18 -3.51
C ARG A 80 -9.81 18.50 -3.17
N ASN A 81 -10.77 17.88 -3.86
CA ASN A 81 -12.20 18.07 -3.64
C ASN A 81 -12.84 16.71 -3.34
N PRO A 82 -12.80 16.22 -2.08
CA PRO A 82 -13.58 15.04 -1.71
C PRO A 82 -15.05 15.33 -1.99
N ILE A 83 -15.66 14.50 -2.84
CA ILE A 83 -17.05 14.68 -3.29
C ILE A 83 -18.03 14.36 -2.16
N THR A 84 -17.60 13.53 -1.21
CA THR A 84 -18.44 13.09 -0.09
C THR A 84 -17.69 13.36 1.22
N PRO A 85 -18.33 13.99 2.22
CA PRO A 85 -17.80 13.92 3.58
C PRO A 85 -17.67 12.44 3.97
N PRO A 86 -16.69 12.07 4.81
CA PRO A 86 -16.59 10.69 5.24
C PRO A 86 -17.94 10.28 5.88
N SER A 87 -18.30 9.00 5.81
CA SER A 87 -19.42 8.46 6.58
C SER A 87 -19.07 8.46 8.08
N ASP A 88 -20.07 8.53 8.95
CA ASP A 88 -19.86 8.31 10.40
C ASP A 88 -19.62 6.82 10.70
N ASP A 89 -20.09 5.93 9.82
CA ASP A 89 -19.83 4.49 9.87
C ASP A 89 -18.93 4.10 8.69
N LEU A 90 -17.70 3.68 8.97
CA LEU A 90 -16.74 3.25 7.95
C LEU A 90 -17.03 1.80 7.55
N ARG A 91 -17.26 1.54 6.26
CA ARG A 91 -17.39 0.18 5.73
C ARG A 91 -16.08 -0.28 5.11
N LEU A 92 -15.45 -1.30 5.70
CA LEU A 92 -14.23 -1.93 5.20
C LEU A 92 -14.56 -3.29 4.58
N LEU A 93 -14.21 -3.50 3.32
CA LEU A 93 -14.26 -4.80 2.65
C LEU A 93 -12.91 -5.52 2.78
N ALA A 94 -12.88 -6.71 3.37
CA ALA A 94 -11.74 -7.63 3.28
C ALA A 94 -12.01 -8.71 2.23
N VAL A 95 -11.11 -8.81 1.26
CA VAL A 95 -11.11 -9.84 0.22
C VAL A 95 -9.90 -10.73 0.44
N ARG A 96 -10.15 -12.02 0.66
CA ARG A 96 -9.13 -13.04 0.81
C ARG A 96 -9.22 -14.05 -0.31
N GLN A 97 -8.09 -14.43 -0.87
CA GLN A 97 -8.05 -15.56 -1.80
C GLN A 97 -7.89 -16.86 -1.01
N PRO A 98 -8.78 -17.86 -1.16
CA PRO A 98 -8.55 -19.20 -0.63
C PRO A 98 -7.42 -19.90 -1.40
N PRO A 99 -6.80 -20.96 -0.84
CA PRO A 99 -5.84 -21.76 -1.57
C PRO A 99 -6.44 -22.23 -2.90
N SER A 100 -5.77 -21.93 -4.02
CA SER A 100 -6.22 -22.30 -5.37
C SER A 100 -5.18 -23.15 -6.08
N ASP A 101 -5.64 -24.06 -6.94
CA ASP A 101 -4.78 -24.95 -7.73
C ASP A 101 -3.70 -24.16 -8.50
N GLY A 102 -2.44 -24.55 -8.34
CA GLY A 102 -1.31 -23.96 -9.07
C GLY A 102 -0.67 -22.71 -8.42
N GLN A 103 -1.19 -22.23 -7.29
CA GLN A 103 -0.57 -21.15 -6.52
C GLN A 103 -0.12 -21.63 -5.15
N CYS A 104 0.98 -21.09 -4.64
CA CYS A 104 1.43 -21.39 -3.30
C CYS A 104 0.42 -20.88 -2.27
N PRO A 105 0.06 -21.68 -1.25
CA PRO A 105 -0.82 -21.23 -0.17
C PRO A 105 -0.23 -20.02 0.57
N LEU A 106 -1.11 -19.08 0.94
CA LEU A 106 -0.79 -17.89 1.74
C LEU A 106 -1.41 -18.05 3.15
N PRO A 107 -0.77 -18.79 4.06
CA PRO A 107 -1.31 -19.01 5.40
C PRO A 107 -1.40 -17.72 6.24
N GLY A 108 -0.62 -16.68 5.92
CA GLY A 108 -0.63 -15.37 6.57
C GLY A 108 -1.89 -14.56 6.31
N VAL A 109 -2.55 -14.74 5.15
CA VAL A 109 -3.80 -14.04 4.78
C VAL A 109 -4.88 -14.17 5.86
N HIS A 110 -5.03 -15.35 6.47
CA HIS A 110 -6.02 -15.52 7.53
C HIS A 110 -5.64 -14.70 8.77
N LYS A 111 -4.37 -14.70 9.17
CA LYS A 111 -3.88 -13.91 10.30
C LYS A 111 -4.02 -12.41 10.06
N GLU A 112 -3.80 -11.96 8.83
CA GLU A 112 -3.94 -10.57 8.42
C GLU A 112 -5.37 -10.08 8.63
N VAL A 113 -6.36 -10.80 8.10
CA VAL A 113 -7.78 -10.44 8.26
C VAL A 113 -8.24 -10.55 9.72
N GLU A 114 -7.79 -11.55 10.48
CA GLU A 114 -8.12 -11.66 11.90
C GLU A 114 -7.54 -10.51 12.73
N ARG A 115 -6.32 -10.04 12.42
CA ARG A 115 -5.74 -8.86 13.08
C ARG A 115 -6.55 -7.60 12.81
N ILE A 116 -7.03 -7.41 11.57
CA ILE A 116 -7.92 -6.30 11.21
C ILE A 116 -9.24 -6.39 12.00
N LYS A 117 -9.83 -7.59 12.11
CA LYS A 117 -11.04 -7.81 12.94
C LYS A 117 -10.81 -7.42 14.39
N ASP A 118 -9.68 -7.82 14.96
CA ASP A 118 -9.37 -7.53 16.35
C ASP A 118 -9.14 -6.03 16.59
N ILE A 119 -8.46 -5.33 15.68
CA ILE A 119 -8.31 -3.86 15.74
C ILE A 119 -9.67 -3.17 15.71
N ILE A 120 -10.56 -3.57 14.80
CA ILE A 120 -11.91 -2.99 14.69
C ILE A 120 -12.71 -3.21 15.97
N LYS A 121 -12.70 -4.43 16.53
CA LYS A 121 -13.39 -4.74 17.80
C LYS A 121 -12.86 -3.91 18.96
N ASN A 122 -11.55 -3.67 19.00
CA ASN A 122 -10.89 -2.89 20.04
C ASN A 122 -10.98 -1.37 19.82
N SER A 123 -11.55 -0.94 18.69
CA SER A 123 -11.67 0.47 18.30
C SER A 123 -13.13 0.87 18.03
N PRO A 124 -14.05 0.71 19.00
CA PRO A 124 -15.48 0.93 18.78
C PRO A 124 -15.81 2.38 18.40
N SER A 125 -14.97 3.33 18.81
CA SER A 125 -15.13 4.76 18.50
C SER A 125 -14.95 5.06 17.01
N ALA A 126 -14.23 4.21 16.28
CA ALA A 126 -14.01 4.32 14.84
C ALA A 126 -15.22 3.86 14.01
N ARG A 127 -16.28 3.32 14.65
CA ARG A 127 -17.55 2.89 14.02
C ARG A 127 -17.35 2.15 12.69
N THR A 128 -16.42 1.19 12.67
CA THR A 128 -16.03 0.48 11.46
C THR A 128 -16.73 -0.87 11.39
N SER A 129 -17.38 -1.18 10.27
CA SER A 129 -17.94 -2.51 9.98
C SER A 129 -17.06 -3.24 8.97
N LEU A 130 -16.66 -4.47 9.30
CA LEU A 130 -15.95 -5.35 8.39
C LEU A 130 -16.93 -6.21 7.59
N LEU A 131 -16.81 -6.17 6.27
CA LEU A 131 -17.45 -7.09 5.34
C LEU A 131 -16.39 -8.04 4.79
N GLU A 132 -16.66 -9.34 4.82
CA GLU A 132 -15.83 -10.34 4.14
C GLU A 132 -16.57 -10.83 2.91
N SER A 133 -15.87 -10.90 1.77
CA SER A 133 -16.43 -11.53 0.57
C SER A 133 -16.64 -13.02 0.85
N SER A 134 -17.87 -13.49 0.67
CA SER A 134 -18.29 -14.84 1.03
C SER A 134 -18.00 -15.85 -0.08
N ALA A 135 -18.28 -15.47 -1.32
CA ALA A 135 -18.08 -16.27 -2.51
C ALA A 135 -16.73 -15.97 -3.18
N GLY A 136 -16.17 -14.78 -2.96
CA GLY A 136 -14.88 -14.39 -3.52
C GLY A 136 -14.92 -14.35 -5.05
N THR A 137 -16.06 -13.98 -5.65
CA THR A 137 -16.20 -13.88 -7.11
C THR A 137 -15.91 -12.46 -7.57
N VAL A 138 -15.51 -12.29 -8.84
CA VAL A 138 -15.30 -10.95 -9.42
C VAL A 138 -16.55 -10.08 -9.27
N GLU A 139 -17.73 -10.64 -9.54
CA GLU A 139 -19.00 -9.91 -9.49
C GLU A 139 -19.38 -9.48 -8.06
N GLU A 140 -19.23 -10.38 -7.07
CA GLU A 140 -19.49 -10.06 -5.66
C GLU A 140 -18.51 -8.99 -5.16
N VAL A 141 -17.22 -9.15 -5.45
CA VAL A 141 -16.20 -8.19 -5.03
C VAL A 141 -16.46 -6.81 -5.64
N LEU A 142 -16.75 -6.71 -6.94
CA LEU A 142 -17.10 -5.44 -7.58
C LEU A 142 -18.37 -4.81 -7.00
N MET A 143 -19.37 -5.62 -6.67
CA MET A 143 -20.60 -5.14 -6.02
C MET A 143 -20.30 -4.57 -4.63
N LEU A 144 -19.62 -5.34 -3.77
CA LEU A 144 -19.26 -4.93 -2.41
C LEU A 144 -18.34 -3.72 -2.43
N MET A 145 -17.40 -3.68 -3.37
CA MET A 145 -16.54 -2.53 -3.60
C MET A 145 -17.39 -1.26 -3.70
N LYS A 146 -18.44 -1.18 -4.51
CA LYS A 146 -19.27 0.04 -4.65
C LYS A 146 -19.95 0.47 -3.34
N GLU A 147 -20.17 -0.49 -2.44
CA GLU A 147 -20.82 -0.32 -1.15
C GLU A 147 -19.84 -0.15 0.01
N THR A 148 -18.53 -0.12 -0.22
CA THR A 148 -17.55 0.10 0.85
C THR A 148 -16.70 1.32 0.61
N ASP A 149 -16.28 1.94 1.71
CA ASP A 149 -15.41 3.09 1.71
C ASP A 149 -13.97 2.63 1.53
N TRP A 150 -13.56 1.60 2.28
CA TRP A 150 -12.22 1.04 2.25
C TRP A 150 -12.25 -0.41 1.74
N VAL A 151 -11.14 -0.84 1.15
CA VAL A 151 -10.95 -2.23 0.72
C VAL A 151 -9.56 -2.72 1.12
N HIS A 152 -9.49 -3.97 1.55
CA HIS A 152 -8.26 -4.69 1.84
C HIS A 152 -8.24 -5.97 1.02
N PHE A 153 -7.22 -6.11 0.18
CA PHE A 153 -6.99 -7.30 -0.63
C PHE A 153 -5.79 -8.06 -0.09
N ALA A 154 -6.01 -9.28 0.37
CA ALA A 154 -4.98 -10.23 0.78
C ALA A 154 -5.03 -11.44 -0.16
N CYS A 155 -4.29 -11.36 -1.26
CA CYS A 155 -4.38 -12.30 -2.38
C CYS A 155 -3.15 -12.24 -3.30
N HIS A 156 -3.04 -13.17 -4.25
CA HIS A 156 -2.02 -13.10 -5.29
C HIS A 156 -2.36 -12.00 -6.31
N GLY A 157 -1.35 -11.22 -6.71
CA GLY A 157 -1.42 -10.36 -7.90
C GLY A 157 -0.86 -11.11 -9.10
N ILE A 158 -1.53 -11.07 -10.25
CA ILE A 158 -0.98 -11.62 -11.50
C ILE A 158 -0.83 -10.55 -12.56
N GLN A 159 0.31 -10.63 -13.23
CA GLN A 159 0.73 -9.77 -14.31
C GLN A 159 0.28 -10.27 -15.69
N ASP A 160 0.00 -9.32 -16.58
CA ASP A 160 -0.07 -9.53 -18.01
C ASP A 160 0.81 -8.49 -18.71
N ALA A 161 2.05 -8.90 -19.03
CA ALA A 161 3.04 -8.04 -19.66
C ALA A 161 2.64 -7.56 -21.06
N LYS A 162 1.65 -8.20 -21.71
CA LYS A 162 1.17 -7.81 -23.04
C LYS A 162 0.01 -6.82 -22.94
N ASP A 163 -0.86 -7.00 -21.96
CA ASP A 163 -1.98 -6.12 -21.68
C ASP A 163 -2.01 -5.77 -20.18
N PRO A 164 -1.36 -4.66 -19.76
CA PRO A 164 -1.36 -4.24 -18.36
C PRO A 164 -2.76 -4.04 -17.77
N THR A 165 -3.79 -3.80 -18.59
CA THR A 165 -5.17 -3.66 -18.08
C THR A 165 -5.84 -4.99 -17.76
N ALA A 166 -5.25 -6.11 -18.20
CA ALA A 166 -5.65 -7.48 -17.89
C ALA A 166 -4.92 -8.05 -16.66
N SER A 167 -3.89 -7.37 -16.15
CA SER A 167 -3.32 -7.62 -14.83
C SER A 167 -4.37 -7.43 -13.75
N GLY A 168 -4.22 -8.12 -12.62
CA GLY A 168 -5.25 -8.07 -11.58
C GLY A 168 -5.01 -8.96 -10.38
N LEU A 169 -6.00 -8.99 -9.51
CA LEU A 169 -5.98 -9.70 -8.23
C LEU A 169 -6.70 -11.04 -8.36
N CYS A 170 -6.07 -12.12 -7.92
CA CYS A 170 -6.67 -13.44 -7.92
C CYS A 170 -7.80 -13.53 -6.91
N LEU A 171 -8.95 -14.03 -7.36
CA LEU A 171 -10.10 -14.27 -6.51
C LEU A 171 -10.44 -15.77 -6.41
N ALA A 172 -11.41 -16.11 -5.55
CA ALA A 172 -11.76 -17.49 -5.23
C ALA A 172 -12.35 -18.26 -6.41
N ASP A 173 -12.98 -17.57 -7.37
CA ASP A 173 -13.57 -18.14 -8.58
C ASP A 173 -12.55 -18.46 -9.68
N LYS A 174 -11.25 -18.45 -9.35
CA LYS A 174 -10.13 -18.66 -10.27
C LYS A 174 -10.02 -17.60 -11.37
N ARG A 175 -10.77 -16.50 -11.27
CA ARG A 175 -10.63 -15.34 -12.15
C ARG A 175 -9.78 -14.27 -11.48
N ARG A 176 -9.41 -13.29 -12.29
CA ARG A 176 -8.71 -12.08 -11.85
C ARG A 176 -9.71 -10.94 -11.81
N LEU A 177 -9.74 -10.19 -10.72
CA LEU A 177 -10.29 -8.85 -10.70
C LEU A 177 -9.31 -7.96 -11.46
N LYS A 178 -9.61 -7.66 -12.73
CA LYS A 178 -8.69 -6.95 -13.61
C LYS A 178 -8.67 -5.46 -13.31
N ILE A 179 -7.56 -4.80 -13.63
CA ILE A 179 -7.47 -3.34 -13.58
C ILE A 179 -8.57 -2.68 -14.43
N SER A 180 -8.87 -3.23 -15.61
CA SER A 180 -9.97 -2.75 -16.47
C SER A 180 -11.34 -2.82 -15.78
N ASP A 181 -11.62 -3.89 -15.04
CA ASP A 181 -12.87 -4.04 -14.27
C ASP A 181 -12.94 -3.04 -13.10
N ILE A 182 -11.79 -2.82 -12.43
CA ILE A 182 -11.65 -1.85 -11.33
C ILE A 182 -11.87 -0.41 -11.84
N ILE A 183 -11.23 -0.01 -12.95
CA ILE A 183 -11.36 1.34 -13.50
C ILE A 183 -12.80 1.62 -13.99
N ALA A 184 -13.49 0.59 -14.50
CA ALA A 184 -14.89 0.71 -14.88
C ALA A 184 -15.83 0.90 -13.68
N LEU A 185 -15.34 0.69 -12.45
CA LEU A 185 -16.09 0.91 -11.22
C LEU A 185 -16.19 2.41 -10.93
N SER A 186 -17.34 3.00 -11.22
CA SER A 186 -17.65 4.36 -10.80
C SER A 186 -18.12 4.37 -9.34
N ARG A 187 -17.25 4.79 -8.41
CA ARG A 187 -17.59 5.07 -7.00
C ARG A 187 -17.40 6.55 -6.64
N PRO A 188 -18.00 7.03 -5.55
CA PRO A 188 -17.61 8.32 -4.96
C PRO A 188 -16.12 8.36 -4.63
N ARG A 189 -15.52 9.55 -4.73
CA ARG A 189 -14.09 9.73 -4.46
C ARG A 189 -13.79 9.72 -2.97
N GLY A 190 -12.72 9.03 -2.59
CA GLY A 190 -12.18 8.96 -1.23
C GLY A 190 -11.89 7.53 -0.81
N GLY A 191 -11.55 7.35 0.45
CA GLY A 191 -11.30 6.03 1.03
C GLY A 191 -9.92 5.45 0.67
N LEU A 192 -9.66 4.27 1.21
CA LEU A 192 -8.38 3.59 1.17
C LEU A 192 -8.51 2.24 0.45
N ALA A 193 -7.58 1.95 -0.46
CA ALA A 193 -7.31 0.59 -0.90
C ALA A 193 -6.00 0.09 -0.28
N PHE A 194 -6.06 -1.03 0.43
CA PHE A 194 -4.87 -1.73 0.94
C PHE A 194 -4.65 -2.97 0.09
N LEU A 195 -3.58 -2.98 -0.68
CA LEU A 195 -3.18 -4.05 -1.58
C LEU A 195 -2.07 -4.86 -0.93
N SER A 196 -2.44 -5.80 -0.08
CA SER A 196 -1.56 -6.87 0.39
C SER A 196 -1.48 -7.96 -0.69
N ALA A 197 -1.15 -7.51 -1.90
CA ALA A 197 -1.16 -8.31 -3.11
C ALA A 197 0.25 -8.39 -3.70
N CYS A 198 0.61 -9.55 -4.24
CA CYS A 198 1.99 -10.01 -4.51
C CYS A 198 2.64 -10.77 -3.32
N GLN A 199 1.87 -11.25 -2.34
CA GLN A 199 2.43 -12.11 -1.30
C GLN A 199 3.08 -13.36 -1.91
N THR A 200 4.30 -13.67 -1.51
CA THR A 200 4.99 -14.89 -1.92
C THR A 200 5.18 -15.84 -0.76
N ALA A 201 5.16 -17.14 -1.06
CA ALA A 201 5.65 -18.14 -0.13
C ALA A 201 7.15 -17.95 0.07
N THR A 202 7.66 -18.34 1.25
CA THR A 202 9.08 -18.18 1.59
C THR A 202 9.97 -18.77 0.50
N GLY A 203 10.71 -17.90 -0.21
CA GLY A 203 11.68 -18.29 -1.24
C GLY A 203 11.41 -17.82 -2.66
N ASP A 204 10.23 -17.25 -2.95
CA ASP A 204 9.86 -16.72 -4.27
C ASP A 204 10.04 -15.19 -4.29
N LYS A 205 10.98 -14.69 -5.11
CA LYS A 205 11.47 -13.30 -5.13
C LYS A 205 11.38 -12.72 -6.53
N ASP A 206 10.20 -12.73 -7.12
CA ASP A 206 9.97 -12.05 -8.39
C ASP A 206 9.77 -10.54 -8.18
N LEU A 207 10.48 -9.75 -8.98
CA LEU A 207 10.29 -8.30 -9.06
C LEU A 207 9.01 -8.05 -9.84
N SER A 208 7.93 -7.70 -9.16
CA SER A 208 6.71 -7.29 -9.85
C SER A 208 6.76 -5.78 -10.14
N ASP A 209 6.48 -5.38 -11.38
CA ASP A 209 6.47 -3.98 -11.82
C ASP A 209 5.06 -3.33 -11.75
N GLU A 210 4.11 -3.93 -11.01
CA GLU A 210 2.68 -3.65 -11.19
C GLU A 210 1.94 -3.03 -10.00
N ALA A 211 2.57 -2.93 -8.83
CA ALA A 211 1.98 -2.28 -7.66
C ALA A 211 1.43 -0.89 -8.01
N ILE A 212 2.19 -0.16 -8.82
CA ILE A 212 1.85 1.19 -9.26
C ILE A 212 0.73 1.15 -10.30
N HIS A 213 0.65 0.13 -11.15
CA HIS A 213 -0.42 -0.01 -12.14
C HIS A 213 -1.77 -0.37 -11.48
N ILE A 214 -1.78 -1.34 -10.56
CA ILE A 214 -3.00 -1.70 -9.80
C ILE A 214 -3.38 -0.54 -8.87
N ALA A 215 -2.43 0.08 -8.18
CA ALA A 215 -2.70 1.26 -7.35
C ALA A 215 -3.26 2.43 -8.18
N ALA A 216 -2.71 2.70 -9.36
CA ALA A 216 -3.28 3.68 -10.29
C ALA A 216 -4.71 3.31 -10.67
N GLY A 217 -4.99 2.03 -10.98
CA GLY A 217 -6.35 1.54 -11.22
C GLY A 217 -7.31 1.83 -10.08
N MET A 218 -6.89 1.60 -8.83
CA MET A 218 -7.68 1.93 -7.64
C MET A 218 -7.94 3.44 -7.51
N LEU A 219 -6.92 4.28 -7.74
CA LEU A 219 -7.07 5.73 -7.74
C LEU A 219 -8.04 6.21 -8.83
N PHE A 220 -7.99 5.61 -10.03
CA PHE A 220 -8.91 5.92 -11.12
C PHE A 220 -10.34 5.46 -10.85
N ALA A 221 -10.52 4.33 -10.15
CA ALA A 221 -11.84 3.90 -9.68
C ALA A 221 -12.44 4.91 -8.70
N GLY A 222 -11.59 5.61 -7.93
CA GLY A 222 -12.00 6.69 -7.04
C GLY A 222 -11.42 6.62 -5.64
N TYR A 223 -10.57 5.64 -5.33
CA TYR A 223 -9.88 5.61 -4.03
C TYR A 223 -8.96 6.83 -3.88
N GLY A 224 -8.90 7.39 -2.66
CA GLY A 224 -8.10 8.58 -2.38
C GLY A 224 -6.64 8.25 -2.10
N GLY A 225 -6.39 7.16 -1.37
CA GLY A 225 -5.07 6.64 -1.07
C GLY A 225 -5.00 5.13 -1.28
N VAL A 226 -3.81 4.64 -1.59
CA VAL A 226 -3.52 3.22 -1.79
C VAL A 226 -2.26 2.85 -1.05
N VAL A 227 -2.33 1.85 -0.18
CA VAL A 227 -1.13 1.16 0.33
C VAL A 227 -0.92 -0.08 -0.53
N GLY A 228 0.29 -0.32 -0.99
CA GLY A 228 0.63 -1.49 -1.78
C GLY A 228 2.11 -1.82 -1.69
N THR A 229 2.55 -2.79 -2.49
CA THR A 229 3.94 -3.29 -2.44
C THR A 229 4.54 -3.31 -3.83
N MET A 230 5.65 -2.60 -4.06
CA MET A 230 6.35 -2.51 -5.34
C MET A 230 6.58 -3.89 -5.94
N TRP A 231 7.17 -4.81 -5.17
CA TRP A 231 7.35 -6.22 -5.54
C TRP A 231 6.80 -7.14 -4.46
N SER A 232 7.00 -8.45 -4.67
CA SER A 232 6.52 -9.48 -3.76
C SER A 232 7.04 -9.36 -2.33
N ILE A 233 6.14 -9.60 -1.37
CA ILE A 233 6.43 -9.55 0.06
C ILE A 233 6.28 -10.90 0.73
N SER A 234 7.00 -11.07 1.82
CA SER A 234 6.88 -12.24 2.69
C SER A 234 5.48 -12.30 3.32
N ASP A 235 4.78 -13.41 3.14
CA ASP A 235 3.51 -13.74 3.81
C ASP A 235 3.60 -13.68 5.35
N LYS A 236 4.82 -13.68 5.91
CA LYS A 236 5.06 -13.51 7.35
C LYS A 236 4.98 -12.06 7.82
N ILE A 237 5.41 -11.10 6.99
CA ILE A 237 5.54 -9.68 7.35
C ILE A 237 4.26 -8.90 7.02
N ALA A 238 3.56 -9.29 5.96
CA ALA A 238 2.32 -8.63 5.52
C ALA A 238 1.30 -8.42 6.67
N PRO A 239 1.02 -9.43 7.52
CA PRO A 239 0.08 -9.28 8.62
C PRO A 239 0.52 -8.25 9.68
N ASP A 240 1.82 -8.05 9.89
CA ASP A 240 2.35 -7.08 10.86
C ASP A 240 2.18 -5.66 10.33
N VAL A 241 2.51 -5.41 9.06
CA VAL A 241 2.29 -4.10 8.42
C VAL A 241 0.82 -3.74 8.38
N ALA A 242 -0.06 -4.68 7.98
CA ALA A 242 -1.50 -4.43 7.97
C ALA A 242 -2.00 -4.08 9.38
N ARG A 243 -1.57 -4.83 10.41
CA ARG A 243 -1.91 -4.53 11.81
C ARG A 243 -1.52 -3.11 12.18
N ASP A 244 -0.27 -2.72 11.94
CA ASP A 244 0.26 -1.43 12.41
C ASP A 244 -0.38 -0.26 11.65
N VAL A 245 -0.61 -0.41 10.33
CA VAL A 245 -1.33 0.59 9.53
C VAL A 245 -2.76 0.75 10.02
N TYR A 246 -3.51 -0.34 10.22
CA TYR A 246 -4.90 -0.23 10.68
C TYR A 246 -5.00 0.23 12.14
N ALA A 247 -4.04 -0.11 13.00
CA ALA A 247 -4.00 0.37 14.37
C ALA A 247 -3.85 1.90 14.44
N HIS A 248 -3.01 2.48 13.59
CA HIS A 248 -2.88 3.92 13.44
C HIS A 248 -4.17 4.53 12.84
N LEU A 249 -4.66 3.97 11.75
CA LEU A 249 -5.81 4.51 11.02
C LEU A 249 -7.14 4.43 11.78
N LEU A 250 -7.28 3.47 12.68
CA LEU A 250 -8.48 3.23 13.48
C LEU A 250 -8.24 3.56 14.96
N GLU A 251 -7.26 4.41 15.26
CA GLU A 251 -6.93 4.79 16.64
C GLU A 251 -8.18 5.32 17.38
N ASN A 252 -8.33 4.93 18.65
CA ASN A 252 -9.49 5.28 19.43
C ASN A 252 -9.62 6.79 19.64
N GLY A 253 -10.81 7.32 19.31
CA GLY A 253 -11.15 8.73 19.54
C GLY A 253 -10.82 9.64 18.35
N THR A 254 -10.18 9.12 17.30
CA THR A 254 -10.03 9.81 16.02
C THR A 254 -10.99 9.21 15.00
N ARG A 255 -11.43 10.06 14.07
CA ARG A 255 -12.22 9.61 12.94
C ARG A 255 -11.27 8.98 11.91
N PRO A 256 -11.54 7.78 11.39
CA PRO A 256 -10.72 7.19 10.34
C PRO A 256 -10.59 8.12 9.13
N ASP A 257 -9.35 8.40 8.73
CA ASP A 257 -9.03 9.27 7.60
C ASP A 257 -8.00 8.58 6.71
N TYR A 258 -8.37 8.29 5.46
CA TYR A 258 -7.48 7.63 4.52
C TYR A 258 -6.23 8.48 4.22
N ARG A 259 -6.29 9.80 4.44
CA ARG A 259 -5.16 10.71 4.26
C ARG A 259 -4.03 10.43 5.23
N GLU A 260 -4.29 9.76 6.36
CA GLU A 260 -3.24 9.35 7.29
C GLU A 260 -2.50 8.07 6.84
N ALA A 261 -2.97 7.40 5.77
CA ALA A 261 -2.42 6.10 5.33
C ALA A 261 -0.91 6.14 5.01
N ALA A 262 -0.40 7.24 4.45
CA ALA A 262 1.05 7.34 4.20
C ALA A 262 1.87 7.47 5.49
N LEU A 263 1.34 8.17 6.50
CA LEU A 263 2.00 8.30 7.80
C LEU A 263 1.92 6.96 8.55
N ALA A 264 0.74 6.35 8.58
CA ALA A 264 0.52 5.02 9.14
C ALA A 264 1.49 3.98 8.53
N LEU A 265 1.70 4.01 7.21
CA LEU A 265 2.65 3.14 6.54
C LEU A 265 4.10 3.47 6.90
N HIS A 266 4.44 4.76 6.99
CA HIS A 266 5.78 5.21 7.37
C HIS A 266 6.17 4.72 8.77
N GLU A 267 5.24 4.77 9.73
CA GLU A 267 5.42 4.25 11.09
C GLU A 267 5.50 2.72 11.10
N ALA A 268 4.60 2.03 10.40
CA ALA A 268 4.61 0.56 10.30
C ALA A 268 5.93 0.02 9.73
N VAL A 269 6.44 0.66 8.66
CA VAL A 269 7.75 0.35 8.08
C VAL A 269 8.89 0.74 9.03
N GLY A 270 8.70 1.75 9.87
CA GLY A 270 9.62 2.11 10.96
C GLY A 270 9.86 0.96 11.92
N PHE A 271 8.77 0.35 12.43
CA PHE A 271 8.87 -0.82 13.31
C PHE A 271 9.60 -1.99 12.65
N LEU A 272 9.35 -2.25 11.36
CA LEU A 272 10.09 -3.28 10.63
C LEU A 272 11.58 -2.98 10.49
N ARG A 273 11.97 -1.70 10.38
CA ARG A 273 13.37 -1.29 10.25
C ARG A 273 14.16 -1.41 11.55
N GLU A 274 13.47 -1.38 12.68
CA GLU A 274 14.06 -1.55 14.01
C GLU A 274 14.18 -3.03 14.42
N ASP A 275 13.45 -3.94 13.75
CA ASP A 275 13.55 -5.37 13.99
C ASP A 275 14.79 -5.98 13.32
N GLU A 276 15.73 -6.47 14.14
CA GLU A 276 16.97 -7.11 13.69
C GLU A 276 16.73 -8.39 12.85
N ASN A 277 15.53 -8.98 12.94
CA ASN A 277 15.17 -10.18 12.18
C ASN A 277 14.60 -9.86 10.79
N VAL A 278 14.30 -8.59 10.51
CA VAL A 278 13.72 -8.16 9.24
C VAL A 278 14.83 -7.60 8.35
N SER A 279 14.97 -8.21 7.18
CA SER A 279 15.98 -7.78 6.22
C SER A 279 15.57 -6.52 5.47
N PHE A 280 16.56 -5.82 4.91
CA PHE A 280 16.37 -4.62 4.10
C PHE A 280 15.33 -4.84 2.98
N ASP A 281 15.39 -5.98 2.29
CA ASP A 281 14.53 -6.28 1.14
C ASP A 281 13.07 -6.56 1.54
N GLU A 282 12.76 -6.76 2.83
CA GLU A 282 11.41 -7.11 3.31
C GLU A 282 10.52 -5.89 3.58
N TRP A 283 11.08 -4.73 3.95
CA TRP A 283 10.29 -3.53 4.26
C TRP A 283 10.23 -2.52 3.11
N ILE A 284 11.22 -2.51 2.21
CA ILE A 284 11.25 -1.60 1.05
C ILE A 284 10.08 -1.75 0.08
N PRO A 285 9.52 -2.95 -0.18
CA PRO A 285 8.44 -3.02 -1.15
C PRO A 285 7.26 -2.11 -0.80
N PHE A 286 6.99 -1.85 0.48
CA PHE A 286 5.82 -1.10 0.91
C PHE A 286 5.85 0.36 0.46
N ILE A 287 4.81 0.76 -0.27
CA ILE A 287 4.61 2.12 -0.78
C ILE A 287 3.19 2.61 -0.56
N HIS A 288 3.07 3.93 -0.39
CA HIS A 288 1.80 4.63 -0.48
C HIS A 288 1.69 5.34 -1.84
N VAL A 289 0.52 5.28 -2.47
CA VAL A 289 0.20 5.94 -3.75
C VAL A 289 -1.11 6.71 -3.61
N GLY A 290 -1.12 7.98 -4.02
CA GLY A 290 -2.30 8.85 -3.86
C GLY A 290 -2.13 9.85 -2.74
N LEU A 291 -3.27 10.33 -2.21
CA LEU A 291 -3.35 11.45 -1.26
C LEU A 291 -2.94 11.11 0.15
#